data_AF-A0A6I8NAW3-F1
#
_entry.id   AF-A0A6I8NAW3-F1
#
_cell.length_a   1.000
_cell.length_b   1.000
_cell.length_c   1.000
_cell.angle_alpha   90.00
_cell.angle_beta   90.00
_cell.angle_gamma   90.00
#
_symmetry.space_group_name_H-M   'P 1'
#
loop_
_entity.id
_entity.type
_entity.pdbx_description
1 polymer ?
#
loop_
_entity_poly.entity_id
_entity_poly.type
_entity_poly.pdbx_seq_one_letter_code
_entity_poly.pdbx_strand_id
1 'polypeptide(L)'
;LARQTGRKVLTVDARNHGESTHSSEMSYEAMSADLQALLSQLGLPRCVLIGHSMGGKTAMTLALQKASGPGTYSGPTLFLGGSNSQFIR
;
A
#
# COMPACT_ATOMS: atom_id res chain seq x y z
N LEU A 1 2.26 -12.28 11.71
CA LEU A 1 1.44 -12.19 10.48
C LEU A 1 1.84 -13.19 9.40
N ALA A 2 2.98 -13.05 8.71
CA ALA A 2 3.38 -13.99 7.63
C ALA A 2 3.46 -15.46 8.11
N ARG A 3 4.18 -15.72 9.20
CA ARG A 3 4.31 -17.08 9.79
C ARG A 3 2.99 -17.69 10.27
N GLN A 4 2.06 -16.87 10.74
CA GLN A 4 0.77 -17.32 11.29
C GLN A 4 -0.28 -17.56 10.20
N THR A 5 -0.18 -16.85 9.07
CA THR A 5 -1.20 -16.89 8.01
C THR A 5 -0.73 -17.60 6.75
N GLY A 6 0.57 -17.90 6.63
CA GLY A 6 1.18 -18.40 5.38
C GLY A 6 1.16 -17.39 4.23
N ARG A 7 0.78 -16.13 4.48
CA ARG A 7 0.65 -15.09 3.45
C ARG A 7 1.98 -14.36 3.25
N LYS A 8 2.25 -13.97 1.99
CA LYS A 8 3.33 -13.01 1.68
C LYS A 8 2.94 -11.64 2.24
N VAL A 9 3.85 -11.07 3.02
CA VAL A 9 3.71 -9.74 3.61
C VAL A 9 4.77 -8.84 2.99
N LEU A 10 4.34 -7.67 2.52
CA LEU A 10 5.22 -6.64 1.97
C LEU A 10 5.07 -5.37 2.79
N THR A 11 6.20 -4.82 3.20
CA THR A 11 6.31 -3.47 3.77
C THR A 11 6.92 -2.56 2.73
N VAL A 12 6.46 -1.31 2.69
CA VAL A 12 6.97 -0.33 1.74
C VAL A 12 7.21 0.99 2.42
N ASP A 13 8.21 1.70 1.89
CA ASP A 13 8.42 3.09 2.20
C ASP A 13 7.46 3.93 1.36
N ALA A 14 6.67 4.78 2.02
CA ALA A 14 5.85 5.75 1.32
C ALA A 14 6.75 6.83 0.69
N ARG A 15 6.26 7.55 -0.33
CA ARG A 15 6.93 8.77 -0.81
C ARG A 15 7.35 9.67 0.37
N ASN A 16 8.49 10.34 0.23
CA ASN A 16 9.10 11.17 1.28
C ASN A 16 9.49 10.43 2.57
N HIS A 17 9.56 9.09 2.57
CA HIS A 17 10.01 8.28 3.71
C HIS A 17 11.02 7.24 3.23
N GLY A 18 11.97 6.87 4.11
CA GLY A 18 12.94 5.80 3.85
C GLY A 18 13.70 6.00 2.54
N GLU A 19 13.73 4.95 1.71
CA GLU A 19 14.42 4.97 0.42
C GLU A 19 13.50 5.33 -0.76
N SER A 20 12.23 5.65 -0.48
CA SER A 20 11.28 6.04 -1.52
C SER A 20 11.53 7.46 -2.02
N THR A 21 11.08 7.74 -3.24
CA THR A 21 11.30 9.03 -3.89
C THR A 21 10.75 10.20 -3.08
N HIS A 22 11.51 11.29 -3.08
CA HIS A 22 11.11 12.54 -2.46
C HIS A 22 10.44 13.46 -3.48
N SER A 23 9.35 14.10 -3.08
CA SER A 23 8.55 15.00 -3.91
C SER A 23 7.93 16.09 -3.04
N SER A 24 7.81 17.31 -3.59
CA SER A 24 7.04 18.38 -2.96
C SER A 24 5.54 18.08 -2.89
N GLU A 25 5.05 17.13 -3.68
CA GLU A 25 3.64 16.72 -3.66
C GLU A 25 3.40 15.62 -2.62
N MET A 26 2.57 15.95 -1.62
CA MET A 26 2.19 15.05 -0.53
C MET A 26 0.67 15.08 -0.32
N SER A 27 -0.07 14.49 -1.25
CA SER A 27 -1.52 14.27 -1.18
C SER A 27 -1.84 12.77 -1.04
N TYR A 28 -3.01 12.42 -0.51
CA TYR A 28 -3.42 11.02 -0.38
C TYR A 28 -3.67 10.39 -1.75
N GLU A 29 -4.08 11.18 -2.73
CA GLU A 29 -4.28 10.79 -4.12
C GLU A 29 -2.96 10.42 -4.79
N ALA A 30 -1.91 11.20 -4.53
CA ALA A 30 -0.61 10.92 -5.11
C ALA A 30 0.04 9.69 -4.41
N MET A 31 -0.10 9.58 -3.09
CA MET A 31 0.32 8.37 -2.37
C MET A 31 -0.45 7.11 -2.80
N SER A 32 -1.76 7.22 -3.09
CA SER A 32 -2.56 6.09 -3.60
C SER A 32 -2.16 5.71 -5.02
N ALA A 33 -1.77 6.69 -5.85
CA ALA A 33 -1.23 6.45 -7.18
C ALA A 33 0.10 5.69 -7.14
N ASP A 34 1.04 6.03 -6.25
CA ASP A 34 2.29 5.29 -6.09
C ASP A 34 2.04 3.85 -5.67
N LEU A 35 1.15 3.65 -4.71
CA LEU A 35 0.77 2.32 -4.25
C LEU A 35 0.17 1.50 -5.39
N GLN A 36 -0.67 2.11 -6.22
CA GLN A 36 -1.25 1.45 -7.39
C GLN A 36 -0.20 1.09 -8.45
N ALA A 37 0.75 1.99 -8.72
CA ALA A 37 1.85 1.74 -9.63
C ALA A 37 2.72 0.57 -9.12
N LEU A 38 3.05 0.56 -7.83
CA LEU A 38 3.83 -0.50 -7.22
C LEU A 38 3.13 -1.86 -7.28
N LEU A 39 1.83 -1.92 -6.94
CA LEU A 39 1.06 -3.16 -7.04
C LEU A 39 1.02 -3.68 -8.48
N SER A 40 0.96 -2.79 -9.47
CA SER A 40 0.98 -3.15 -10.90
C SER A 40 2.35 -3.69 -11.31
N GLN A 41 3.44 -3.02 -10.90
CA GLN A 41 4.82 -3.46 -11.16
C GLN A 41 5.12 -4.82 -10.53
N LEU A 42 4.61 -5.08 -9.33
CA LEU A 42 4.80 -6.35 -8.62
C LEU A 42 3.87 -7.47 -9.12
N GLY A 43 2.96 -7.18 -10.07
CA GLY A 43 1.98 -8.15 -10.55
C GLY A 43 1.03 -8.62 -9.45
N LEU A 44 0.61 -7.72 -8.56
CA LEU A 44 -0.27 -7.99 -7.41
C LEU A 44 -1.67 -7.41 -7.65
N PRO A 45 -2.49 -8.01 -8.53
CA PRO A 45 -3.82 -7.51 -8.83
C PRO A 45 -4.78 -7.63 -7.64
N ARG A 46 -4.45 -8.47 -6.64
CA ARG A 46 -5.25 -8.66 -5.43
C ARG A 46 -4.38 -8.72 -4.19
N CYS A 47 -4.62 -7.80 -3.28
CA CYS A 47 -4.01 -7.78 -1.95
C CYS A 47 -4.99 -7.16 -0.93
N VAL A 48 -4.71 -7.40 0.34
CA VAL A 48 -5.26 -6.68 1.49
C VAL A 48 -4.29 -5.55 1.77
N LEU A 49 -4.79 -4.34 1.96
CA LEU A 49 -3.99 -3.21 2.39
C LEU A 49 -4.26 -2.99 3.88
N ILE A 50 -3.19 -2.86 4.66
CA ILE A 50 -3.23 -2.44 6.05
C ILE A 50 -2.33 -1.21 6.14
N GLY A 51 -2.84 -0.16 6.75
CA GLY A 51 -2.02 1.01 7.03
C GLY A 51 -2.41 1.70 8.32
N HIS A 52 -1.41 2.32 8.96
CA HIS A 52 -1.57 3.11 10.17
C HIS A 52 -1.47 4.59 9.86
N SER A 53 -2.33 5.42 10.47
CA SER A 53 -2.35 6.87 10.30
C SER A 53 -2.37 7.29 8.81
N MET A 54 -1.30 7.92 8.31
CA MET A 54 -1.15 8.31 6.90
C MET A 54 -1.33 7.13 5.94
N GLY A 55 -0.81 5.96 6.30
CA GLY A 55 -0.94 4.75 5.48
C GLY A 55 -2.37 4.22 5.43
N GLY A 56 -3.13 4.39 6.51
CA GLY A 56 -4.54 4.00 6.55
C GLY A 56 -5.41 4.88 5.64
N LYS A 57 -5.19 6.20 5.67
CA LYS A 57 -5.85 7.14 4.76
C LYS A 57 -5.50 6.87 3.30
N THR A 58 -4.23 6.62 3.01
CA THR A 58 -3.76 6.25 1.66
C THR A 58 -4.43 4.98 1.15
N ALA A 59 -4.49 3.93 1.98
CA ALA A 59 -5.16 2.68 1.63
C ALA A 59 -6.67 2.88 1.38
N MET A 60 -7.33 3.71 2.20
CA MET A 60 -8.74 4.03 2.02
C MET A 60 -9.00 4.83 0.74
N THR A 61 -8.15 5.83 0.44
CA THR A 61 -8.23 6.59 -0.82
C THR A 61 -8.10 5.68 -2.03
N LEU A 62 -7.13 4.76 -2.03
CA LEU A 62 -6.98 3.79 -3.12
C LEU A 62 -8.21 2.90 -3.29
N ALA A 63 -8.79 2.40 -2.19
CA ALA A 63 -9.98 1.57 -2.22
C ALA A 63 -11.19 2.32 -2.81
N LEU A 64 -11.40 3.57 -2.40
CA LEU A 64 -12.48 4.42 -2.90
C LEU A 64 -12.31 4.74 -4.39
N GLN A 65 -11.08 5.03 -4.84
CA GLN A 65 -10.78 5.30 -6.26
C GLN A 65 -11.04 4.08 -7.16
N LYS A 66 -10.91 2.86 -6.62
CA LYS A 66 -11.14 1.61 -7.37
C LYS A 66 -12.57 1.08 -7.28
N ALA A 67 -13.35 1.51 -6.28
CA ALA A 67 -14.74 1.12 -6.13
C ALA A 67 -15.63 1.57 -7.31
N SER A 68 -15.18 2.55 -8.09
CA SER A 68 -15.88 3.08 -9.27
C SER A 68 -15.63 2.29 -10.58
N GLY A 69 -14.90 1.17 -10.55
CA GLY A 69 -14.67 0.30 -11.71
C GLY A 69 -14.80 -1.21 -11.38
N PRO A 70 -14.95 -2.10 -12.39
CA PRO A 70 -15.11 -3.53 -12.16
C PRO A 70 -13.79 -4.15 -11.66
N GLY A 71 -13.67 -4.36 -10.35
CA GLY A 71 -12.47 -4.97 -9.76
C GLY A 71 -12.56 -5.11 -8.24
N THR A 72 -13.25 -6.16 -7.79
CA THR A 72 -13.39 -6.50 -6.36
C THR A 72 -12.07 -7.06 -5.81
N TYR A 73 -11.50 -6.44 -4.76
CA TYR A 73 -10.30 -6.95 -4.09
C TYR A 73 -10.64 -8.08 -3.12
N SER A 74 -10.46 -9.33 -3.52
CA SER A 74 -10.43 -10.48 -2.61
C SER A 74 -9.27 -11.40 -2.99
N GLY A 75 -8.13 -11.28 -2.30
CA GLY A 75 -6.94 -12.10 -2.56
C GLY A 75 -6.01 -12.27 -1.35
N PRO A 76 -5.08 -13.24 -1.42
CA PRO A 76 -4.29 -13.71 -0.28
C PRO A 76 -3.03 -12.86 0.04
N THR A 77 -2.76 -11.79 -0.68
CA THR A 77 -1.59 -10.93 -0.39
C THR A 77 -1.95 -9.91 0.68
N LEU A 78 -1.02 -9.55 1.56
CA LEU A 78 -1.25 -8.53 2.58
C LEU A 78 -0.11 -7.50 2.57
N PHE A 79 -0.46 -6.24 2.43
CA PHE A 79 0.43 -5.12 2.25
C PHE A 79 0.33 -4.21 3.48
N LEU A 80 1.47 -3.87 4.07
CA LEU A 80 1.56 -2.98 5.22
C LEU A 80 2.22 -1.68 4.78
N GLY A 81 1.43 -0.63 4.57
CA GLY A 81 1.93 0.72 4.33
C GLY A 81 1.79 1.55 5.60
N GLY A 82 2.89 1.91 6.26
CA GLY A 82 2.89 2.72 7.48
C GLY A 82 3.89 3.86 7.41
N SER A 83 3.53 5.03 7.91
CA SER A 83 4.39 6.21 8.02
C SER A 83 5.33 6.18 9.23
N ASN A 84 5.71 4.99 9.69
CA ASN A 84 6.74 4.75 10.71
C ASN A 84 6.96 3.23 10.81
N SER A 85 7.67 2.67 9.84
CA SER A 85 8.09 1.27 9.89
C SER A 85 9.29 1.13 10.82
N GLN A 86 9.05 1.03 12.13
CA GLN A 86 9.96 0.24 12.97
C GLN A 86 9.69 -1.23 12.61
N PHE A 87 10.37 -1.73 11.58
CA PHE A 87 11.16 -2.97 11.61
C PHE A 87 11.74 -3.23 10.21
N ILE A 88 13.04 -3.52 10.21
CA ILE A 88 14.01 -3.50 9.11
C ILE A 88 13.99 -4.82 8.31
N ARG A 89 14.29 -4.69 7.00
CA ARG A 89 14.71 -5.67 5.96
C ARG A 89 13.65 -6.09 4.95
#